data_AF-I3SB93-F1
#
_entry.id   AF-I3SB93-F1
#
_cell.length_a   1.000
_cell.length_b   1.000
_cell.length_c   1.000
_cell.angle_alpha   90.00
_cell.angle_beta   90.00
_cell.angle_gamma   90.00
#
_symmetry.space_group_name_H-M   'P 1'
#
loop_
_entity.id
_entity.type
_entity.pdbx_description
1 polymer ?
#
loop_
_entity_poly.entity_id
_entity_poly.type
_entity_poly.pdbx_seq_one_letter_code
_entity_poly.pdbx_strand_id
1 'polypeptide(L)'
;MVKGNVSCTDCTDNYDFSGIKVSVKCEGVQNKALTTTTEEDGSFKVHLPSHYAKSPSMKCLAKLLGGPDLLYASRKNRVSLIVKAKEENIYTISTPLSFFTYCPQNSECKAANEFGSSKTFDFPMPPAWGLAPSSYYFPLPFFPIIGIP
;
A
#
# COMPACT_ATOMS: atom_id res chain seq x y z
N MET A 1 1.92 10.44 16.66
CA MET A 1 0.92 9.46 16.19
C MET A 1 0.39 9.91 14.84
N VAL A 2 0.20 9.03 13.87
CA VAL A 2 -0.42 9.37 12.57
C VAL A 2 -1.89 8.96 12.63
N LYS A 3 -2.76 9.89 12.25
CA LYS A 3 -4.20 9.68 12.08
C LYS A 3 -4.56 9.94 10.62
N GLY A 4 -5.45 9.15 10.06
CA GLY A 4 -5.96 9.38 8.71
C GLY A 4 -7.27 8.64 8.50
N ASN A 5 -7.89 8.87 7.36
CA ASN A 5 -9.13 8.22 6.97
C ASN A 5 -9.04 7.81 5.49
N VAL A 6 -9.67 6.68 5.15
CA VAL A 6 -9.82 6.22 3.77
C VAL A 6 -11.23 6.55 3.26
N SER A 7 -11.32 7.02 2.02
CA SER A 7 -12.59 7.41 1.42
C SER A 7 -12.95 6.53 0.24
N CYS A 8 -14.22 6.21 0.08
CA CYS A 8 -14.72 5.52 -1.09
C CYS A 8 -15.44 6.51 -2.01
N THR A 9 -15.20 6.40 -3.32
CA THR A 9 -15.74 7.35 -4.31
C THR A 9 -17.07 6.88 -4.89
N ASP A 10 -17.35 5.58 -4.86
CA ASP A 10 -18.48 4.91 -5.51
C ASP A 10 -19.30 4.02 -4.56
N CYS A 11 -19.04 4.11 -3.26
CA CYS A 11 -19.74 3.32 -2.25
C CYS A 11 -21.13 3.89 -1.92
N THR A 12 -22.01 3.01 -1.45
CA THR A 12 -23.26 3.38 -0.79
C THR A 12 -23.00 3.95 0.61
N ASP A 13 -23.96 4.70 1.16
CA ASP A 13 -23.82 5.44 2.43
C ASP A 13 -23.52 4.58 3.67
N ASN A 14 -23.53 3.25 3.57
CA ASN A 14 -23.28 2.30 4.67
C ASN A 14 -22.19 1.28 4.34
N TYR A 15 -21.16 1.70 3.60
CA TYR A 15 -20.04 0.82 3.31
C TYR A 15 -19.18 0.58 4.55
N ASP A 16 -18.87 -0.68 4.82
CA ASP A 16 -17.96 -1.06 5.91
C ASP A 16 -16.52 -0.88 5.46
N PHE A 17 -15.84 0.10 6.04
CA PHE A 17 -14.43 0.36 5.76
C PHE A 17 -13.49 -0.47 6.63
N SER A 18 -13.99 -1.36 7.47
CA SER A 18 -13.18 -2.17 8.38
C SER A 18 -12.21 -3.08 7.64
N GLY A 19 -10.99 -3.22 8.18
CA GLY A 19 -10.01 -4.17 7.68
C GLY A 19 -9.25 -3.74 6.42
N ILE A 20 -9.46 -2.50 5.94
CA ILE A 20 -8.67 -1.93 4.85
C ILE A 20 -7.24 -1.66 5.34
N LYS A 21 -6.26 -2.27 4.66
CA LYS A 21 -4.85 -2.23 5.03
C LYS A 21 -4.18 -0.97 4.47
N VAL A 22 -3.59 -0.20 5.37
CA VAL A 22 -2.80 0.99 5.08
C VAL A 22 -1.37 0.78 5.58
N SER A 23 -0.39 1.12 4.74
CA SER A 23 1.03 1.03 5.08
C SER A 23 1.65 2.42 5.16
N VAL A 24 2.33 2.69 6.26
CA VAL A 24 3.07 3.92 6.50
C VAL A 24 4.56 3.65 6.44
N LYS A 25 5.25 4.42 5.62
CA LYS A 25 6.70 4.33 5.44
C LYS A 25 7.34 5.70 5.45
N CYS A 26 8.46 5.82 6.16
CA CYS A 26 9.25 7.04 6.23
C CYS A 26 10.60 6.86 5.54
N GLU A 27 11.07 7.93 4.89
CA GLU A 27 12.38 8.00 4.23
C GLU A 27 13.53 7.84 5.24
N GLY A 28 14.63 7.21 4.84
CA GLY A 28 15.82 7.06 5.67
C GLY A 28 15.80 5.88 6.67
N VAL A 29 14.75 5.04 6.67
CA VAL A 29 14.74 3.82 7.48
C VAL A 29 14.74 2.58 6.61
N GLN A 30 15.72 1.72 6.83
CA GLN A 30 15.80 0.41 6.20
C GLN A 30 14.58 -0.43 6.62
N ASN A 31 13.64 -0.55 5.68
CA ASN A 31 12.66 -1.64 5.55
C ASN A 31 11.55 -1.83 6.60
N LYS A 32 11.32 -0.90 7.54
CA LYS A 32 10.17 -1.02 8.46
C LYS A 32 8.98 -0.19 7.98
N ALA A 33 8.22 -0.74 7.04
CA ALA A 33 6.88 -0.26 6.75
C ALA A 33 5.93 -0.71 7.88
N LEU A 34 5.19 0.23 8.45
CA LEU A 34 4.19 -0.05 9.48
C LEU A 34 2.85 -0.25 8.80
N THR A 35 2.24 -1.41 8.97
CA THR A 35 0.91 -1.70 8.42
C THR A 35 -0.14 -1.61 9.53
N THR A 36 -1.26 -0.99 9.21
CA THR A 36 -2.42 -0.88 10.08
C THR A 36 -3.69 -1.19 9.28
N THR A 37 -4.76 -1.53 9.97
CA THR A 37 -6.09 -1.72 9.41
C THR A 37 -7.00 -0.59 9.87
N THR A 38 -7.92 -0.21 9.00
CA THR A 38 -8.95 0.78 9.30
C THR A 38 -10.04 0.20 10.19
N GLU A 39 -10.67 1.09 10.96
CA GLU A 39 -11.92 0.86 11.70
C GLU A 39 -13.13 0.97 10.75
N GLU A 40 -14.35 0.69 11.25
CA GLU A 40 -15.60 0.70 10.47
C GLU A 40 -15.88 2.07 9.80
N ASP A 41 -15.45 3.16 10.44
CA ASP A 41 -15.57 4.53 9.94
C ASP A 41 -14.47 4.90 8.91
N GLY A 42 -13.59 3.95 8.56
CA GLY A 42 -12.46 4.14 7.67
C GLY A 42 -11.29 4.88 8.30
N SER A 43 -11.35 5.18 9.60
CA SER A 43 -10.24 5.82 10.31
C SER A 43 -9.13 4.82 10.60
N PHE A 44 -7.88 5.29 10.57
CA PHE A 44 -6.73 4.49 10.97
C PHE A 44 -5.76 5.30 11.83
N LYS A 45 -5.08 4.59 12.70
CA LYS A 45 -4.16 5.14 13.70
C LYS A 45 -2.89 4.31 13.72
N VAL A 46 -1.73 4.96 13.52
CA VAL A 46 -0.44 4.27 13.61
C VAL A 46 0.54 5.04 14.48
N HIS A 47 1.21 4.30 15.36
CA HIS A 47 2.26 4.83 16.21
C HIS A 47 3.57 4.83 15.44
N LEU A 48 4.04 6.02 15.05
CA LEU A 48 5.38 6.17 14.53
C LEU A 48 6.37 5.98 15.68
N PRO A 49 7.42 5.16 15.51
CA PRO A 49 8.49 5.04 16.49
C PRO A 49 9.10 6.41 16.86
N SER A 50 9.57 6.54 18.10
CA SER A 50 10.07 7.80 18.67
C SER A 50 11.22 8.43 17.87
N HIS A 51 11.99 7.62 17.13
CA HIS A 51 13.04 8.09 16.23
C HIS A 51 12.52 8.98 15.09
N TYR A 52 11.28 8.77 14.65
CA TYR A 52 10.65 9.56 13.58
C TYR A 52 10.06 10.88 14.11
N ALA A 53 9.61 10.91 15.37
CA ALA A 53 9.05 12.12 15.98
C ALA A 53 10.09 13.23 16.22
N LYS A 54 11.39 12.87 16.23
CA LYS A 54 12.50 13.79 16.50
C LYS A 54 13.06 14.48 15.27
N SER A 55 12.74 14.00 14.05
CA SER A 55 13.30 14.53 12.80
C SER A 55 12.20 15.14 11.93
N PRO A 56 11.93 16.45 12.04
CA PRO A 56 10.87 17.12 11.28
C PRO A 56 11.11 17.16 9.77
N SER A 57 12.33 16.83 9.30
CA SER A 57 12.69 16.78 7.89
C SER A 57 12.41 15.44 7.20
N MET A 58 12.03 14.38 7.95
CA MET A 58 11.78 13.07 7.35
C MET A 58 10.42 13.04 6.63
N LYS A 59 10.44 12.74 5.33
CA LYS A 59 9.24 12.57 4.51
C LYS A 59 8.65 11.19 4.76
N CYS A 60 7.43 11.16 5.30
CA CYS A 60 6.66 9.93 5.47
C CYS A 60 5.50 9.87 4.47
N LEU A 61 5.17 8.66 4.03
CA LEU A 61 4.14 8.35 3.05
C LEU A 61 3.20 7.30 3.62
N ALA A 62 1.91 7.48 3.43
CA ALA A 62 0.88 6.48 3.65
C ALA A 62 0.46 5.88 2.30
N LYS A 63 0.23 4.57 2.24
CA LYS A 63 -0.17 3.86 1.03
C LYS A 63 -1.29 2.89 1.32
N LEU A 64 -2.32 2.89 0.48
CA LEU A 64 -3.36 1.88 0.47
C LEU A 64 -2.83 0.56 -0.11
N LEU A 65 -2.90 -0.52 0.68
CA LEU A 65 -2.45 -1.86 0.27
C LEU A 65 -3.59 -2.72 -0.30
N GLY A 66 -4.82 -2.54 0.19
CA GLY A 66 -5.99 -3.32 -0.20
C GLY A 66 -6.93 -3.52 1.00
N GLY A 67 -8.00 -4.29 0.84
CA GLY A 67 -8.98 -4.56 1.91
C GLY A 67 -9.44 -6.02 1.92
N PRO A 68 -10.46 -6.33 2.74
CA PRO A 68 -11.16 -7.62 2.68
C PRO A 68 -11.80 -7.84 1.31
N ASP A 69 -12.33 -6.77 0.71
CA ASP A 69 -12.86 -6.75 -0.64
C ASP A 69 -11.83 -6.25 -1.67
N LEU A 70 -12.14 -6.48 -2.94
CA LEU A 70 -11.34 -5.96 -4.05
C LEU A 70 -11.50 -4.44 -4.13
N LEU A 71 -10.43 -3.71 -3.82
CA LEU A 71 -10.39 -2.26 -3.88
C LEU A 71 -9.55 -1.80 -5.08
N TYR A 72 -10.10 -0.90 -5.88
CA TYR A 72 -9.38 -0.24 -6.97
C TYR A 72 -8.96 1.18 -6.56
N ALA A 73 -7.68 1.50 -6.65
CA ALA A 73 -7.20 2.86 -6.38
C ALA A 73 -6.23 3.32 -7.47
N SER A 74 -6.49 4.51 -8.02
CA SER A 74 -5.56 5.17 -8.93
C SER A 74 -4.25 5.49 -8.21
N ARG A 75 -3.12 5.52 -8.94
CA ARG A 75 -1.79 5.80 -8.36
C ARG A 75 -1.76 7.07 -7.51
N LYS A 76 -2.51 8.10 -7.92
CA LYS A 76 -2.59 9.40 -7.22
C LYS A 76 -3.36 9.33 -5.90
N ASN A 77 -4.35 8.43 -5.81
CA ASN A 77 -5.21 8.30 -4.63
C ASN A 77 -4.73 7.18 -3.70
N ARG A 78 -3.86 6.31 -4.18
CA ARG A 78 -3.27 5.19 -3.43
C ARG A 78 -2.18 5.63 -2.46
N VAL A 79 -1.53 6.78 -2.68
CA VAL A 79 -0.40 7.26 -1.87
C VAL A 79 -0.65 8.69 -1.41
N SER A 80 -0.39 8.97 -0.14
CA SER A 80 -0.53 10.30 0.46
C SER A 80 0.68 10.65 1.31
N LEU A 81 1.09 11.93 1.29
CA LEU A 81 2.15 12.43 2.17
C LEU A 81 1.60 12.62 3.58
N ILE A 82 2.41 12.26 4.57
CA ILE A 82 2.11 12.49 5.98
C ILE A 82 2.71 13.85 6.37
N VAL A 83 1.84 14.73 6.87
CA VAL A 83 2.15 16.09 7.30
C VAL A 83 1.83 16.28 8.78
N LYS A 84 2.48 17.23 9.43
CA LYS A 84 2.19 17.57 10.82
C LYS A 84 0.80 18.21 10.91
N ALA A 85 -0.03 17.76 11.84
CA ALA A 85 -1.34 18.35 12.11
C ALA A 85 -1.18 19.66 12.92
N LYS A 86 -2.29 20.39 13.07
CA LYS A 86 -2.33 21.60 13.92
C LYS A 86 -2.06 21.28 15.41
N GLU A 87 -2.45 20.08 15.85
CA GLU A 87 -2.15 19.57 17.19
C GLU A 87 -0.70 19.10 17.31
N GLU A 88 -0.09 19.37 18.47
CA GLU A 88 1.27 18.93 18.76
C GLU A 88 1.34 17.39 18.77
N ASN A 89 2.40 16.84 18.15
CA ASN A 89 2.69 15.40 18.09
C ASN A 89 1.69 14.52 17.30
N ILE A 90 0.71 15.13 16.61
CA ILE A 90 -0.19 14.44 15.69
C ILE A 90 0.23 14.72 14.24
N TYR A 91 0.21 13.68 13.44
CA TYR A 91 0.45 13.72 12.01
C TYR A 91 -0.81 13.28 11.27
N THR A 92 -1.09 13.88 10.13
CA THR A 92 -2.22 13.56 9.26
C THR A 92 -1.78 13.31 7.84
N ILE A 93 -2.64 12.69 7.04
CA ILE A 93 -2.45 12.61 5.58
C ILE A 93 -2.82 13.95 4.93
N SER A 94 -2.06 14.35 3.93
CA SER A 94 -2.26 15.60 3.17
C SER A 94 -3.40 15.50 2.16
N THR A 95 -3.48 14.35 1.48
CA THR A 95 -4.57 13.99 0.58
C THR A 95 -5.31 12.76 1.11
N PRO A 96 -6.64 12.66 0.92
CA PRO A 96 -7.38 11.47 1.30
C PRO A 96 -6.91 10.26 0.48
N LEU A 97 -6.80 9.11 1.14
CA LEU A 97 -6.56 7.85 0.46
C LEU A 97 -7.91 7.36 -0.06
N SER A 98 -8.12 7.38 -1.38
CA SER A 98 -9.41 6.99 -1.95
C SER A 98 -9.34 5.81 -2.89
N PHE A 99 -10.42 5.02 -2.86
CA PHE A 99 -10.60 3.84 -3.69
C PHE A 99 -11.99 3.83 -4.33
N PHE A 100 -12.13 2.85 -5.22
CA PHE A 100 -13.34 2.46 -5.91
C PHE A 100 -13.60 0.97 -5.65
N THR A 101 -14.85 0.57 -5.59
CA THR A 101 -15.25 -0.84 -5.50
C THR A 101 -15.25 -1.52 -6.86
N TYR A 102 -15.49 -0.76 -7.93
CA TYR A 102 -15.39 -1.25 -9.31
C TYR A 102 -14.34 -0.50 -10.12
N CYS A 103 -13.84 -1.15 -11.17
CA CYS A 103 -13.02 -0.51 -12.17
C CYS A 103 -13.89 0.34 -13.12
N PRO A 104 -13.72 1.67 -13.19
CA PRO A 104 -14.40 2.46 -14.20
C PRO A 104 -13.86 2.13 -15.61
N GLN A 105 -14.76 1.91 -16.58
CA GLN A 105 -14.45 1.47 -17.95
C GLN A 105 -13.43 2.36 -18.70
N ASN A 106 -13.29 3.62 -18.32
CA ASN A 106 -12.40 4.60 -18.97
C ASN A 106 -11.07 4.82 -18.23
N SER A 107 -10.72 3.94 -17.29
CA SER A 107 -9.49 4.06 -16.51
C SER A 107 -8.54 2.90 -16.78
N GLU A 108 -7.25 3.09 -16.48
CA GLU A 108 -6.18 2.10 -16.64
C GLU A 108 -6.31 0.92 -15.64
N CYS A 109 -7.51 0.47 -15.25
CA CYS A 109 -7.65 -0.87 -14.66
C CYS A 109 -7.65 -1.95 -15.74
N LYS A 110 -6.52 -2.02 -16.45
CA LYS A 110 -6.13 -3.24 -17.16
C LYS A 110 -5.65 -4.28 -16.15
N ALA A 111 -6.56 -4.75 -15.30
CA ALA A 111 -6.48 -6.06 -14.69
C ALA A 111 -7.55 -6.92 -15.37
N ALA A 112 -7.39 -7.09 -16.68
CA ALA A 112 -8.27 -7.95 -17.46
C ALA A 112 -8.09 -9.39 -16.96
N ASN A 113 -9.11 -9.91 -16.28
CA ASN A 113 -9.50 -11.31 -16.30
C ASN A 113 -8.37 -12.37 -16.27
N GLU A 114 -7.43 -12.29 -15.32
CA GLU A 114 -6.53 -13.41 -14.98
C GLU A 114 -6.55 -13.70 -13.48
N PHE A 115 -7.74 -13.70 -12.88
CA PHE A 115 -7.96 -14.31 -11.57
C PHE A 115 -7.99 -15.84 -11.72
N GLY A 116 -6.83 -16.41 -12.05
CA GLY A 116 -6.65 -17.85 -12.28
C GLY A 116 -5.20 -18.33 -12.18
N SER A 117 -4.23 -17.46 -11.92
CA SER A 117 -2.84 -17.88 -11.70
C SER A 117 -2.20 -16.98 -10.64
N SER A 118 -1.61 -17.59 -9.62
CA SER A 118 -0.87 -16.96 -8.52
C SER A 118 0.41 -16.24 -8.98
N LYS A 119 0.30 -15.34 -9.94
CA LYS A 119 1.39 -14.48 -10.38
C LYS A 119 1.22 -13.13 -9.71
N THR A 120 2.05 -12.94 -8.69
CA THR A 120 2.31 -11.66 -8.02
C THR A 120 2.45 -10.58 -9.09
N PHE A 121 1.44 -9.70 -9.17
CA PHE A 121 1.50 -8.56 -10.06
C PHE A 121 2.54 -7.58 -9.50
N ASP A 122 3.75 -7.63 -10.05
CA ASP A 122 4.86 -6.80 -9.65
C ASP A 122 4.64 -5.35 -10.10
N PHE A 123 3.83 -4.65 -9.31
CA PHE A 123 3.71 -3.21 -9.39
C PHE A 123 5.10 -2.62 -9.06
N PRO A 124 5.71 -1.78 -9.93
CA PRO A 124 7.00 -1.19 -9.65
C PRO A 124 6.88 -0.39 -8.36
N MET A 125 7.39 -1.00 -7.29
CA MET A 125 7.34 -0.40 -5.97
C MET A 125 8.34 0.76 -6.00
N PRO A 126 7.99 1.96 -5.50
CA PRO A 126 8.95 3.05 -5.45
C PRO A 126 10.22 2.55 -4.76
N PRO A 127 11.43 2.88 -5.26
CA PRO A 127 12.70 2.27 -4.84
C PRO A 127 12.92 2.26 -3.32
N ALA A 128 12.31 3.22 -2.63
CA ALA A 128 12.31 3.30 -1.18
C ALA A 128 11.70 2.08 -0.48
N TRP A 129 10.90 1.22 -1.13
CA TRP A 129 10.03 0.22 -0.48
C TRP A 129 10.60 -1.19 -0.32
N GLY A 130 11.84 -1.44 -0.73
CA GLY A 130 12.49 -2.75 -0.57
C GLY A 130 12.40 -3.61 -1.83
N LEU A 131 13.36 -4.52 -1.95
CA LEU A 131 13.87 -5.17 -3.16
C LEU A 131 12.81 -5.65 -4.15
N ALA A 132 13.13 -5.48 -5.43
CA ALA A 132 12.42 -6.14 -6.51
C ALA A 132 12.36 -7.66 -6.22
N PRO A 133 11.23 -8.31 -6.49
CA PRO A 133 11.12 -9.75 -6.31
C PRO A 133 12.19 -10.44 -7.14
N SER A 134 12.81 -11.45 -6.55
CA SER A 134 13.83 -12.29 -7.17
C SER A 134 13.31 -13.13 -8.35
N SER A 135 12.08 -12.90 -8.82
CA SER A 135 11.45 -13.58 -9.96
C SER A 135 12.13 -13.25 -11.31
N TYR A 136 12.93 -12.19 -11.39
CA TYR A 136 13.83 -11.97 -12.54
C TYR A 136 15.09 -12.84 -12.53
N TYR A 137 15.24 -13.71 -11.53
CA TYR A 137 16.40 -14.58 -11.38
C TYR A 137 15.99 -16.00 -10.98
N PHE A 138 15.33 -16.74 -11.87
CA PHE A 138 15.24 -18.19 -11.77
C PHE A 138 14.96 -18.81 -13.15
N PRO A 139 15.48 -20.02 -13.48
CA PRO A 139 16.87 -20.52 -13.38
C PRO A 139 17.30 -21.28 -14.70
N LEU A 140 18.46 -21.94 -14.67
CA LEU A 140 18.97 -23.02 -15.57
C LEU A 140 20.13 -22.60 -16.51
N PRO A 141 21.23 -23.39 -16.45
CA PRO A 141 21.35 -24.38 -17.50
C PRO A 141 21.35 -25.82 -16.96
N PHE A 142 20.42 -26.61 -17.50
CA PHE A 142 20.58 -28.01 -17.92
C PHE A 142 21.51 -28.92 -17.10
N PHE A 143 20.91 -29.76 -16.26
CA PHE A 143 21.50 -31.07 -15.94
C PHE A 143 20.93 -32.11 -16.93
N PRO A 144 21.74 -32.69 -17.84
CA PRO A 144 21.32 -33.88 -18.56
C PRO A 144 21.52 -35.09 -17.64
N ILE A 145 20.41 -35.76 -17.28
CA ILE A 145 20.45 -37.12 -16.78
C ILE A 145 20.33 -38.02 -18.01
N ILE A 146 21.38 -38.79 -18.34
CA ILE A 146 21.35 -40.15 -18.93
C ILE A 146 22.77 -40.74 -18.82
N GLY A 147 22.89 -41.96 -18.28
CA GLY A 147 24.08 -42.80 -18.44
C GLY A 147 24.48 -43.61 -17.20
N ILE A 148 23.61 -44.55 -16.78
CA ILE A 148 23.97 -45.67 -15.91
C ILE A 148 24.88 -46.61 -16.74
N PRO A 149 26.12 -46.94 -16.32
CA PRO A 149 26.85 -48.06 -16.87
C PRO A 149 26.37 -49.40 -16.29
#